data_AF-A0A1M6KFJ2-F1
#
_entry.id   AF-A0A1M6KFJ2-F1
#
_cell.length_a   1.000
_cell.length_b   1.000
_cell.length_c   1.000
_cell.angle_alpha   90.00
_cell.angle_beta   90.00
_cell.angle_gamma   90.00
#
_symmetry.space_group_name_H-M   'P 1'
#
loop_
_entity.id
_entity.type
_entity.pdbx_description
1 polymer ?
#
loop_
_entity_poly.entity_id
_entity_poly.type
_entity_poly.pdbx_seq_one_letter_code
_entity_poly.pdbx_strand_id
1 'polypeptide(L)'
;MATFLEYYEREIMSRLTMADLILKTGQEPYDLTQMLSCLQLSKEQAEGLLETALVRGITRSQFLSLLQKGDSVICRMFQRELSCGLPAAYTPAQISYIYDLDLEQVEQAAEQTGLNPCQGKSLSRLFSAIDLSRTQYWF
;
A
#
# COMPACT_ATOMS: atom_id res chain seq x y z
N MET A 1 -16.68 15.14 -3.61
CA MET A 1 -15.72 14.56 -4.57
C MET A 1 -14.86 13.61 -3.75
N ALA A 2 -14.77 12.35 -4.15
CA ALA A 2 -13.86 11.41 -3.49
C ALA A 2 -12.54 11.45 -4.26
N THR A 3 -11.46 11.92 -3.63
CA THR A 3 -10.14 11.95 -4.26
C THR A 3 -9.38 10.67 -3.95
N PHE A 4 -8.38 10.34 -4.78
CA PHE A 4 -7.51 9.21 -4.46
C PHE A 4 -6.74 9.45 -3.16
N LEU A 5 -6.45 10.71 -2.80
CA LEU A 5 -5.83 11.04 -1.53
C LEU A 5 -6.65 10.53 -0.34
N GLU A 6 -7.96 10.74 -0.33
CA GLU A 6 -8.82 10.30 0.77
C GLU A 6 -8.84 8.77 0.90
N TYR A 7 -8.87 8.05 -0.22
CA TYR A 7 -8.74 6.60 -0.22
C TYR A 7 -7.37 6.16 0.30
N TYR A 8 -6.29 6.78 -0.19
CA TYR A 8 -4.93 6.47 0.20
C TYR A 8 -4.70 6.69 1.69
N GLU A 9 -5.17 7.82 2.24
CA GLU A 9 -5.07 8.13 3.67
C GLU A 9 -5.86 7.14 4.52
N ARG A 10 -7.10 6.83 4.12
CA ARG A 10 -8.00 5.99 4.90
C ARG A 10 -7.66 4.51 4.84
N GLU A 11 -7.35 3.96 3.66
CA GLU A 11 -7.20 2.51 3.48
C GLU A 11 -5.74 2.05 3.49
N ILE A 12 -4.80 2.86 3.02
CA ILE A 12 -3.39 2.46 2.87
C ILE A 12 -2.56 3.02 4.02
N MET A 13 -2.50 4.36 4.16
CA MET A 13 -1.66 5.01 5.17
C MET A 13 -2.04 4.65 6.60
N SER A 14 -3.34 4.58 6.91
CA SER A 14 -3.82 4.20 8.25
C SER A 14 -3.26 2.84 8.69
N ARG A 15 -3.28 1.85 7.79
CA ARG A 15 -2.84 0.47 8.03
C ARG A 15 -1.31 0.37 8.06
N LEU A 16 -0.62 1.05 7.15
CA LEU A 16 0.85 1.10 7.17
C LEU A 16 1.37 1.77 8.44
N THR A 17 0.72 2.85 8.88
CA THR A 17 1.06 3.53 10.14
C THR A 17 0.82 2.62 11.34
N MET A 18 -0.30 1.88 11.35
CA MET A 18 -0.59 0.91 12.42
C MET A 18 0.45 -0.22 12.45
N ALA A 19 0.80 -0.79 11.29
CA ALA A 19 1.82 -1.83 11.19
C ALA A 19 3.19 -1.31 11.64
N ASP A 20 3.60 -0.13 11.18
CA ASP A 20 4.86 0.52 11.56
C ASP A 20 4.93 0.76 13.08
N LEU A 21 3.83 1.25 13.69
CA LEU A 21 3.73 1.44 15.12
C LEU A 21 3.89 0.13 15.89
N ILE A 22 3.19 -0.94 15.48
CA ILE A 22 3.29 -2.26 16.11
C ILE A 22 4.72 -2.80 16.00
N LEU A 23 5.34 -2.70 14.82
CA LEU A 23 6.69 -3.19 14.58
C LEU A 23 7.76 -2.46 15.41
N LYS A 24 7.56 -1.16 15.67
CA LYS A 24 8.48 -0.31 16.44
C LYS A 24 8.29 -0.40 17.96
N THR A 25 7.05 -0.59 18.42
CA THR A 25 6.71 -0.51 19.86
C THR A 25 6.40 -1.87 20.49
N GLY A 26 5.96 -2.84 19.70
CA GLY A 26 5.64 -4.18 20.17
C GLY A 26 6.87 -5.07 20.35
N GLN A 27 6.72 -6.10 21.17
CA GLN A 27 7.71 -7.17 21.35
C GLN A 27 7.30 -8.40 20.53
N GLU A 28 8.26 -9.04 19.88
CA GLU A 28 8.00 -10.32 19.20
C GLU A 28 7.72 -11.45 20.21
N PRO A 29 6.79 -12.39 19.88
CA PRO A 29 5.96 -12.42 18.67
C PRO A 29 4.79 -11.43 18.73
N TYR A 30 4.52 -10.74 17.62
CA TYR A 30 3.42 -9.78 17.51
C TYR A 30 2.06 -10.49 17.48
N ASP A 31 1.00 -9.78 17.90
CA ASP A 31 -0.37 -10.30 17.82
C ASP A 31 -0.76 -10.61 16.37
N LEU A 32 -1.13 -11.86 16.13
CA LEU A 32 -1.44 -12.35 14.79
C LEU A 32 -2.63 -11.60 14.18
N THR A 33 -3.69 -11.38 14.94
CA THR A 33 -4.94 -10.78 14.44
C THR A 33 -4.70 -9.34 14.03
N GLN A 34 -4.00 -8.57 14.87
CA GLN A 34 -3.64 -7.18 14.59
C GLN A 34 -2.77 -7.09 13.33
N MET A 35 -1.73 -7.92 13.22
CA MET A 35 -0.83 -7.88 12.07
C MET A 35 -1.51 -8.30 10.76
N LEU A 36 -2.36 -9.33 10.79
CA LEU A 36 -3.14 -9.75 9.62
C LEU A 36 -4.18 -8.71 9.20
N SER A 37 -4.81 -8.02 10.16
CA SER A 37 -5.75 -6.93 9.86
C SER A 37 -5.10 -5.72 9.21
N CYS A 38 -3.82 -5.44 9.51
CA CYS A 38 -3.04 -4.42 8.82
C CYS A 38 -2.84 -4.78 7.34
N LEU A 39 -2.60 -6.07 7.05
CA LEU A 39 -2.42 -6.56 5.68
C LEU A 39 -3.72 -6.92 4.99
N GLN A 40 -4.87 -6.89 5.67
CA GLN A 40 -6.15 -7.39 5.16
C GLN A 40 -6.07 -8.84 4.65
N LEU A 41 -5.35 -9.70 5.38
CA LEU A 41 -5.22 -11.12 5.06
C LEU A 41 -6.00 -11.97 6.07
N SER A 42 -6.58 -13.06 5.60
CA SER A 42 -7.12 -14.08 6.49
C SER A 42 -5.99 -14.93 7.09
N LYS A 43 -6.27 -15.61 8.20
CA LYS A 43 -5.32 -16.53 8.82
C LYS A 43 -4.94 -17.66 7.86
N GLU A 44 -5.92 -18.20 7.15
CA GLU A 44 -5.75 -19.30 6.20
C GLU A 44 -4.86 -18.89 5.03
N GLN A 45 -5.03 -17.66 4.51
CA GLN A 45 -4.15 -17.10 3.49
C GLN A 45 -2.72 -16.96 4.01
N ALA A 46 -2.56 -16.44 5.23
CA ALA A 46 -1.23 -16.25 5.82
C ALA A 46 -0.51 -17.58 6.08
N GLU A 47 -1.21 -18.59 6.59
CA GLU A 47 -0.67 -19.94 6.80
C GLU A 47 -0.31 -20.61 5.47
N GLY A 48 -1.14 -20.42 4.42
CA GLY A 48 -0.84 -20.90 3.06
C GLY A 48 0.41 -20.26 2.46
N LEU A 49 0.62 -18.96 2.65
CA LEU A 49 1.78 -18.23 2.10
C LEU A 49 3.09 -18.51 2.86
N LEU A 50 3.00 -18.83 4.14
CA LEU A 50 4.15 -19.15 4.99
C LEU A 50 4.43 -20.66 5.06
N GLU A 51 3.56 -21.49 4.49
CA GLU A 51 3.61 -22.96 4.57
C GLU A 51 3.78 -23.46 6.03
N THR A 52 3.25 -22.70 6.99
CA THR A 52 3.46 -22.90 8.43
C THR A 52 2.21 -22.50 9.19
N ALA A 53 1.84 -23.28 10.22
CA ALA A 53 0.73 -22.96 11.11
C ALA A 53 1.06 -21.76 12.01
N LEU A 54 0.17 -20.78 12.04
CA LEU A 54 0.30 -19.56 12.84
C LEU A 54 -0.56 -19.71 14.10
N VAL A 55 0.08 -20.08 15.21
CA VAL A 55 -0.65 -20.50 16.43
C VAL A 55 -0.98 -19.33 17.35
N ARG A 56 -0.03 -18.43 17.64
CA ARG A 56 -0.22 -17.36 18.66
C ARG A 56 0.40 -16.00 18.33
N GLY A 57 1.22 -15.92 17.30
CA GLY A 57 1.82 -14.65 16.92
C GLY A 57 2.68 -14.78 15.68
N ILE A 58 3.12 -13.62 15.21
CA ILE A 58 3.92 -13.49 14.00
C ILE A 58 5.22 -12.77 14.31
N THR A 59 6.31 -13.24 13.73
CA THR A 59 7.62 -12.56 13.80
C THR A 59 7.71 -11.48 12.73
N ARG A 60 8.65 -10.54 12.86
CA ARG A 60 8.87 -9.50 11.83
C ARG A 60 9.22 -10.11 10.47
N SER A 61 10.02 -11.18 10.43
CA SER A 61 10.39 -11.85 9.18
C SER A 61 9.18 -12.49 8.49
N GLN A 62 8.30 -13.13 9.26
CA GLN A 62 7.05 -13.68 8.74
C GLN A 62 6.11 -12.57 8.23
N PHE A 63 5.99 -11.46 8.96
CA PHE A 63 5.18 -10.32 8.52
C PHE A 63 5.68 -9.72 7.20
N LEU A 64 6.99 -9.49 7.08
CA LEU A 64 7.59 -9.00 5.84
C LEU A 64 7.43 -10.00 4.69
N SER A 65 7.50 -11.30 4.98
CA SER A 65 7.23 -12.35 3.99
C SER A 65 5.78 -12.33 3.50
N LEU A 66 4.82 -12.11 4.40
CA LEU A 66 3.41 -11.93 4.04
C LEU A 66 3.20 -10.66 3.22
N LEU A 67 3.84 -9.55 3.57
CA LEU A 67 3.76 -8.30 2.81
C LEU A 67 4.29 -8.47 1.38
N GLN A 68 5.32 -9.29 1.17
CA GLN A 68 5.89 -9.59 -0.14
C GLN A 68 5.09 -10.62 -0.94
N LYS A 69 4.38 -11.55 -0.31
CA LYS A 69 3.70 -12.66 -0.99
C LYS A 69 2.18 -12.54 -1.03
N GLY A 70 1.59 -11.68 -0.21
CA GLY A 70 0.15 -11.51 -0.10
C GLY A 70 -0.48 -10.88 -1.35
N ASP A 71 -1.79 -11.01 -1.46
CA ASP A 71 -2.57 -10.52 -2.61
C ASP A 71 -3.54 -9.38 -2.23
N SER A 72 -3.44 -8.86 -1.00
CA SER A 72 -4.22 -7.68 -0.62
C SER A 72 -3.73 -6.43 -1.37
N VAL A 73 -4.53 -5.36 -1.31
CA VAL A 73 -4.18 -4.09 -1.98
C VAL A 73 -2.81 -3.58 -1.54
N ILE A 74 -2.53 -3.61 -0.23
CA ILE A 74 -1.24 -3.15 0.32
C ILE A 74 -0.09 -4.05 -0.14
N CYS A 75 -0.30 -5.37 -0.16
CA CYS A 75 0.74 -6.31 -0.59
C CYS A 75 1.07 -6.12 -2.07
N ARG A 76 0.04 -5.99 -2.93
CA ARG A 76 0.23 -5.73 -4.36
C ARG A 76 0.91 -4.38 -4.61
N MET A 77 0.48 -3.33 -3.92
CA MET A 77 1.12 -2.01 -4.01
C MET A 77 2.61 -2.10 -3.65
N PHE A 78 2.94 -2.78 -2.55
CA PHE A 78 4.32 -2.95 -2.10
C PHE A 78 5.15 -3.77 -3.09
N GLN A 79 4.62 -4.87 -3.63
CA GLN A 79 5.27 -5.68 -4.67
C GLN A 79 5.59 -4.86 -5.93
N ARG A 80 4.64 -4.03 -6.36
CA ARG A 80 4.81 -3.15 -7.53
C ARG A 80 5.86 -2.07 -7.27
N GLU A 81 5.87 -1.49 -6.08
CA GLU A 81 6.88 -0.53 -5.67
C GLU A 81 8.29 -1.15 -5.64
N LEU A 82 8.43 -2.36 -5.10
CA LEU A 82 9.69 -3.12 -5.14
C LEU A 82 10.13 -3.39 -6.58
N SER A 83 9.20 -3.73 -7.47
CA SER A 83 9.48 -3.97 -8.90
C SER A 83 10.00 -2.71 -9.61
N CYS A 84 9.63 -1.52 -9.13
CA CYS A 84 10.16 -0.25 -9.63
C CYS A 84 11.55 0.10 -9.07
N GLY A 85 12.12 -0.69 -8.16
CA GLY A 85 13.46 -0.49 -7.62
C GLY A 85 13.57 0.61 -6.56
N LEU A 86 12.48 0.97 -5.89
CA LEU A 86 12.44 2.01 -4.84
C LEU A 86 13.05 3.35 -5.28
N PRO A 87 12.53 3.96 -6.36
CA PRO A 87 13.14 5.15 -6.94
C PRO A 87 12.96 6.37 -6.01
N ALA A 88 13.94 7.27 -6.00
CA ALA A 88 13.87 8.51 -5.21
C ALA A 88 12.77 9.48 -5.70
N ALA A 89 12.34 9.33 -6.95
CA ALA A 89 11.23 10.04 -7.55
C ALA A 89 10.49 9.11 -8.53
N TYR A 90 9.17 9.25 -8.59
CA TYR A 90 8.27 8.43 -9.37
C TYR A 90 7.80 9.21 -10.61
N THR A 91 7.83 8.55 -11.76
CA THR A 91 7.18 9.01 -12.98
C THR A 91 5.66 8.75 -12.92
N PRO A 92 4.83 9.46 -13.70
CA PRO A 92 3.41 9.16 -13.82
C PRO A 92 3.12 7.68 -14.14
N ALA A 93 3.90 7.07 -15.02
CA ALA A 93 3.78 5.64 -15.34
C ALA A 93 4.05 4.72 -14.14
N GLN A 94 5.05 5.04 -13.32
CA GLN A 94 5.33 4.29 -12.10
C GLN A 94 4.22 4.47 -11.06
N ILE A 95 3.68 5.68 -10.90
CA ILE A 95 2.56 5.94 -9.98
C ILE A 95 1.32 5.16 -10.42
N SER A 96 0.97 5.25 -11.71
CA SER A 96 -0.13 4.47 -12.29
C SER A 96 0.03 2.97 -12.01
N TYR A 97 1.23 2.44 -12.26
CA TYR A 97 1.53 1.03 -11.98
C TYR A 97 1.42 0.69 -10.49
N ILE A 98 2.13 1.39 -9.60
CA ILE A 98 2.20 1.09 -8.17
C ILE A 98 0.82 1.14 -7.51
N TYR A 99 0.03 2.17 -7.83
CA TYR A 99 -1.24 2.46 -7.17
C TYR A 99 -2.47 1.93 -7.92
N ASP A 100 -2.28 1.22 -9.02
CA ASP A 100 -3.36 0.67 -9.86
C ASP A 100 -4.32 1.74 -10.40
N LEU A 101 -3.75 2.88 -10.77
CA LEU A 101 -4.48 4.04 -11.26
C LEU A 101 -4.42 4.14 -12.78
N ASP A 102 -5.47 4.73 -13.35
CA ASP A 102 -5.48 5.07 -14.77
C ASP A 102 -4.35 6.05 -15.11
N LEU A 103 -3.56 5.74 -16.13
CA LEU A 103 -2.38 6.52 -16.49
C LEU A 103 -2.75 7.94 -16.91
N GLU A 104 -3.83 8.10 -17.68
CA GLU A 104 -4.27 9.40 -18.19
C GLU A 104 -4.63 10.33 -17.01
N GLN A 105 -5.31 9.81 -15.99
CA GLN A 105 -5.61 10.58 -14.78
C GLN A 105 -4.36 10.99 -14.01
N VAL A 106 -3.38 10.10 -13.89
CA VAL A 106 -2.12 10.40 -13.19
C VAL A 106 -1.31 11.45 -13.97
N GLU A 107 -1.28 11.38 -15.29
CA GLU A 107 -0.64 12.38 -16.15
C GLU A 107 -1.32 13.75 -16.04
N GLN A 108 -2.65 13.80 -16.12
CA GLN A 108 -3.42 15.03 -15.92
C GLN A 108 -3.17 15.64 -14.53
N ALA A 109 -3.16 14.83 -13.47
CA ALA A 109 -2.86 15.29 -12.12
C ALA A 109 -1.41 15.79 -11.99
N ALA A 110 -0.45 15.12 -12.63
CA ALA A 110 0.95 15.55 -12.66
C ALA A 110 1.12 16.89 -13.39
N GLU A 111 0.42 17.11 -14.50
CA GLU A 111 0.41 18.38 -15.23
C GLU A 111 -0.21 19.51 -14.39
N GLN A 112 -1.39 19.26 -13.79
CA GLN A 112 -2.08 20.24 -12.94
C GLN A 112 -1.24 20.65 -11.72
N THR A 113 -0.49 19.71 -11.15
CA THR A 113 0.33 19.94 -9.95
C THR A 113 1.76 20.37 -10.27
N GLY A 114 2.21 20.25 -11.52
CA GLY A 114 3.59 20.49 -11.95
C GLY A 114 4.58 19.46 -11.41
N LEU A 115 4.14 18.23 -11.11
CA LEU A 115 4.94 17.18 -10.45
C LEU A 115 5.35 16.08 -11.43
N ASN A 116 6.43 16.30 -12.17
CA ASN A 116 7.06 15.26 -13.00
C ASN A 116 8.59 15.50 -13.13
N PRO A 117 9.46 14.67 -12.52
CA PRO A 117 9.15 13.50 -11.69
C PRO A 117 8.66 13.89 -10.28
N CYS A 118 7.81 13.05 -9.68
CA CYS A 118 7.18 13.30 -8.37
C CYS A 118 7.97 12.64 -7.23
N GLN A 119 8.36 13.41 -6.22
CA GLN A 119 9.02 12.86 -5.03
C GLN A 119 8.00 12.22 -4.08
N GLY A 120 8.39 11.22 -3.30
CA GLY A 120 7.50 10.55 -2.34
C GLY A 120 6.75 11.50 -1.40
N LYS A 121 7.42 12.56 -0.92
CA LYS A 121 6.80 13.60 -0.06
C LYS A 121 5.72 14.44 -0.75
N SER A 122 5.66 14.42 -2.08
CA SER A 122 4.73 15.19 -2.90
C SER A 122 3.61 14.33 -3.48
N LEU A 123 3.62 13.02 -3.23
CA LEU A 123 2.58 12.10 -3.69
C LEU A 123 1.19 12.49 -3.18
N SER A 124 1.07 12.94 -1.93
CA SER A 124 -0.22 13.38 -1.38
C SER A 124 -0.84 14.54 -2.19
N ARG A 125 -0.01 15.49 -2.63
CA ARG A 125 -0.45 16.59 -3.49
C ARG A 125 -0.91 16.09 -4.85
N LEU A 126 -0.18 15.14 -5.45
CA LEU A 126 -0.58 14.53 -6.72
C LEU A 126 -1.91 13.77 -6.56
N PHE A 127 -2.06 12.96 -5.51
CA PHE A 127 -3.27 12.19 -5.23
C PHE A 127 -4.49 13.07 -4.96
N SER A 128 -4.30 14.29 -4.43
CA SER A 128 -5.39 15.24 -4.22
C SER A 128 -6.01 15.75 -5.53
N ALA A 129 -5.26 15.68 -6.63
CA ALA A 129 -5.71 16.08 -7.97
C ALA A 129 -6.31 14.92 -8.78
N ILE A 130 -6.34 13.70 -8.25
CA ILE A 130 -6.94 12.52 -8.90
C ILE A 130 -8.36 12.34 -8.36
N ASP A 131 -9.35 12.52 -9.24
CA ASP A 131 -10.77 12.38 -8.92
C ASP A 131 -11.26 10.95 -9.19
N LEU A 132 -11.62 10.23 -8.11
CA LEU A 132 -12.10 8.86 -8.22
C LEU A 132 -13.57 8.77 -8.68
N SER A 133 -14.30 9.88 -8.75
CA SER A 133 -15.68 9.88 -9.26
C SER A 133 -15.76 9.54 -10.76
N ARG A 134 -14.64 9.61 -11.48
CA ARG A 134 -14.51 9.23 -12.89
C ARG A 134 -14.00 7.80 -13.09
N THR A 135 -13.56 7.11 -12.04
CA THR A 135 -13.09 5.73 -12.10
C THR A 135 -14.18 4.72 -11.75
N GLN A 136 -14.09 3.55 -12.38
CA GLN A 136 -15.00 2.41 -12.24
C GLN A 136 -14.94 1.70 -10.86
N TYR A 137 -14.23 2.26 -9.88
CA TYR A 137 -14.13 1.76 -8.51
C TYR A 137 -15.31 2.26 -7.67
N TRP A 138 -16.50 1.75 -7.97
CA TRP A 138 -17.61 1.78 -7.02
C TRP A 138 -17.38 0.70 -5.96
N PHE A 139 -17.31 1.11 -4.69
CA PHE A 139 -17.43 0.23 -3.53
C PHE A 139 -18.86 -0.30 -3.41
#